data_AF-A0A120KP93-F1
#
_entry.id   AF-A0A120KP93-F1
#
_cell.length_a   1.000
_cell.length_b   1.000
_cell.length_c   1.000
_cell.angle_alpha   90.00
_cell.angle_beta   90.00
_cell.angle_gamma   90.00
#
_symmetry.space_group_name_H-M   'P 1'
#
loop_
_entity.id
_entity.type
_entity.pdbx_description
1 polymer ?
#
loop_
_entity_poly.entity_id
_entity_poly.type
_entity_poly.pdbx_seq_one_letter_code
_entity_poly.pdbx_strand_id
1 'polypeptide(L)'
;MAKIELTEEQLTHLGYELADIRRTVEMATNMTETLAWVQLKDETAFKEMSKKFFDTFNEQFGLLHSTLDEIAFILMNSTDKAEILGSKIFN
;
A
#
# COMPACT_ATOMS: atom_id res chain seq x y z
N MET A 1 27.28 7.22 -3.84
CA MET A 1 26.59 6.12 -3.14
C MET A 1 26.75 4.87 -3.99
N ALA A 2 27.02 3.71 -3.36
CA ALA A 2 27.00 2.44 -4.07
C ALA A 2 25.56 2.17 -4.52
N LYS A 3 25.37 1.78 -5.78
CA LYS A 3 24.04 1.43 -6.30
C LYS A 3 23.77 -0.05 -6.03
N ILE A 4 22.50 -0.39 -5.79
CA ILE A 4 22.01 -1.72 -5.48
C ILE A 4 21.53 -2.39 -6.78
N GLU A 5 22.04 -3.57 -7.11
CA GLU A 5 21.41 -4.43 -8.12
C GLU A 5 20.32 -5.25 -7.42
N LEU A 6 19.09 -5.17 -7.93
CA LEU A 6 17.96 -5.95 -7.40
C LEU A 6 17.82 -7.27 -8.14
N THR A 7 17.65 -8.35 -7.39
CA THR A 7 17.34 -9.66 -7.95
C THR A 7 15.88 -9.74 -8.41
N GLU A 8 15.56 -10.72 -9.25
CA GLU A 8 14.16 -11.01 -9.66
C GLU A 8 13.26 -11.26 -8.45
N GLU A 9 13.75 -11.98 -7.44
CA GLU A 9 13.02 -12.24 -6.20
C GLU A 9 12.72 -10.94 -5.44
N GLN A 10 13.68 -10.03 -5.34
CA GLN A 10 13.50 -8.72 -4.70
C GLN A 10 12.52 -7.84 -5.48
N LEU A 11 12.58 -7.84 -6.82
CA LEU A 11 11.62 -7.13 -7.66
C LEU A 11 10.21 -7.69 -7.54
N THR A 12 10.08 -9.02 -7.45
CA THR A 12 8.79 -9.69 -7.25
C THR A 12 8.19 -9.35 -5.89
N HIS A 13 9.01 -9.40 -4.84
CA HIS A 13 8.61 -9.00 -3.49
C HIS A 13 8.11 -7.55 -3.46
N LEU A 14 8.87 -6.63 -4.09
CA LEU A 14 8.48 -5.23 -4.21
C LEU A 14 7.12 -5.05 -4.90
N GLY A 15 6.87 -5.84 -5.95
CA GLY A 15 5.58 -5.87 -6.63
C GLY A 15 4.42 -6.29 -5.72
N TYR A 16 4.64 -7.27 -4.83
CA TYR A 16 3.64 -7.69 -3.84
C TYR A 16 3.39 -6.60 -2.79
N GLU A 17 4.42 -5.96 -2.26
CA GLU A 17 4.27 -4.87 -1.29
C GLU A 17 3.47 -3.70 -1.89
N LEU A 18 3.77 -3.32 -3.14
CA LEU A 18 3.00 -2.30 -3.86
C LEU A 18 1.53 -2.70 -4.10
N ALA A 19 1.27 -3.97 -4.39
CA ALA A 19 -0.08 -4.48 -4.58
C ALA A 19 -0.89 -4.47 -3.27
N ASP A 20 -0.24 -4.79 -2.15
CA ASP A 20 -0.85 -4.75 -0.82
C ASP A 20 -1.15 -3.31 -0.39
N ILE A 21 -0.22 -2.38 -0.63
CA ILE A 21 -0.45 -0.94 -0.45
C ILE A 21 -1.69 -0.47 -1.23
N ARG A 22 -1.79 -0.83 -2.51
CA ARG A 22 -2.95 -0.48 -3.33
C ARG A 22 -4.25 -1.00 -2.73
N ARG A 23 -4.26 -2.26 -2.26
CA ARG A 23 -5.44 -2.87 -1.64
C ARG A 23 -5.85 -2.15 -0.36
N THR A 24 -4.88 -1.75 0.48
CA THR A 24 -5.15 -0.99 1.70
C THR A 24 -5.81 0.35 1.37
N VAL A 25 -5.31 1.08 0.36
CA VAL A 25 -5.88 2.36 -0.12
C VAL A 25 -7.28 2.19 -0.76
N GLU A 26 -7.55 1.04 -1.37
CA GLU A 26 -8.86 0.72 -1.93
C GLU A 26 -9.90 0.43 -0.84
N MET A 27 -9.56 -0.44 0.13
CA MET A 27 -10.42 -0.74 1.29
C MET A 27 -10.77 0.52 2.08
N ALA A 28 -9.77 1.36 2.23
CA ALA A 28 -9.83 2.71 2.75
C ALA A 28 -10.92 3.57 2.12
N THR A 29 -10.84 3.70 0.80
CA THR A 29 -11.81 4.47 0.02
C THR A 29 -13.22 3.91 0.21
N ASN A 30 -13.39 2.58 0.08
CA ASN A 30 -14.68 1.92 0.25
C ASN A 30 -15.29 2.13 1.65
N MET A 31 -14.46 2.13 2.70
CA MET A 31 -14.95 2.36 4.06
C MET A 31 -15.39 3.81 4.25
N THR A 32 -14.70 4.79 3.65
CA THR A 32 -15.13 6.20 3.72
C THR A 32 -16.46 6.43 3.01
N GLU A 33 -16.72 5.78 1.88
CA GLU A 33 -18.02 5.80 1.20
C GLU A 33 -19.12 5.19 2.08
N THR A 34 -18.82 4.07 2.75
CA THR A 34 -19.74 3.42 3.69
C THR A 34 -20.07 4.33 4.87
N LEU A 35 -19.07 4.99 5.46
CA LEU A 35 -19.26 5.94 6.55
C LEU A 35 -20.14 7.12 6.13
N ALA A 36 -19.95 7.65 4.93
CA ALA A 36 -20.79 8.71 4.38
C ALA A 36 -22.26 8.27 4.26
N TRP A 37 -22.51 7.02 3.85
CA TRP A 37 -23.87 6.48 3.80
C TRP A 37 -24.48 6.30 5.19
N VAL A 38 -23.72 5.76 6.16
CA VAL A 38 -24.18 5.56 7.54
C VAL A 38 -24.50 6.90 8.20
N GLN A 39 -23.71 7.94 7.95
CA GLN A 39 -23.95 9.30 8.47
C GLN A 39 -25.35 9.82 8.13
N LEU A 40 -25.88 9.47 6.94
CA LEU A 40 -27.22 9.90 6.50
C LEU A 40 -28.36 9.13 7.18
N LYS A 41 -28.06 8.01 7.85
CA LYS A 41 -29.05 7.08 8.40
C LYS A 41 -29.05 6.99 9.91
N ASP A 42 -27.86 7.00 10.52
CA ASP A 42 -27.67 6.79 11.96
C ASP A 42 -26.38 7.49 12.44
N GLU A 43 -26.55 8.62 13.14
CA GLU A 43 -25.44 9.41 13.67
C GLU A 43 -24.66 8.66 14.77
N THR A 44 -25.33 7.79 15.53
CA THR A 44 -24.67 7.02 16.61
C THR A 44 -23.79 5.94 16.01
N ALA A 45 -24.34 5.16 15.07
CA ALA A 45 -23.56 4.18 14.32
C ALA A 45 -22.40 4.83 13.55
N PHE A 46 -22.62 6.00 12.95
CA PHE A 46 -21.57 6.76 12.30
C PHE A 46 -20.42 7.12 13.25
N LYS A 47 -20.72 7.62 14.45
CA LYS A 47 -19.68 7.96 15.44
C LYS A 47 -18.86 6.73 15.85
N GLU A 48 -19.51 5.61 16.12
CA GLU A 48 -18.81 4.38 16.51
C GLU A 48 -17.97 3.79 15.37
N MET A 49 -18.51 3.74 14.16
CA MET A 49 -17.81 3.23 12.99
C MET A 49 -16.65 4.15 12.58
N SER A 50 -16.85 5.47 12.63
CA SER A 50 -15.80 6.44 12.33
C SER A 50 -14.62 6.29 13.29
N LYS A 51 -14.89 6.10 14.59
CA LYS A 51 -13.82 5.86 15.58
C LYS A 51 -13.01 4.62 15.24
N LYS A 52 -13.68 3.48 15.00
CA LYS A 52 -13.00 2.22 14.62
C LYS A 52 -12.21 2.35 13.32
N PHE A 53 -12.78 3.06 12.35
CA PHE A 53 -12.12 3.35 11.09
C PHE A 53 -10.84 4.12 11.35
N PHE A 54 -10.89 5.28 12.02
CA PHE A 54 -9.70 6.09 12.28
C PHE A 54 -8.63 5.35 13.11
N ASP A 55 -9.02 4.58 14.12
CA ASP A 55 -8.09 3.78 14.91
C ASP A 55 -7.33 2.78 14.02
N THR A 56 -8.06 2.02 13.20
CA THR A 56 -7.47 1.05 12.25
C THR A 56 -6.63 1.75 11.18
N PHE A 57 -7.13 2.88 10.67
CA PHE A 57 -6.48 3.60 9.58
C PHE A 57 -5.17 4.23 9.98
N ASN A 58 -5.11 4.81 11.17
CA ASN A 58 -3.90 5.45 11.67
C ASN A 58 -2.77 4.45 11.84
N GLU A 59 -3.07 3.24 12.33
CA GLU A 59 -2.09 2.15 12.41
C GLU A 59 -1.61 1.73 11.01
N GLN A 60 -2.54 1.54 10.07
CA GLN A 60 -2.21 1.17 8.69
C GLN A 60 -1.45 2.27 7.94
N PHE A 61 -1.71 3.56 8.22
CA PHE A 61 -0.99 4.69 7.62
C PHE A 61 0.47 4.74 8.08
N GLY A 62 0.74 4.44 9.34
CA GLY A 62 2.11 4.35 9.85
C GLY A 62 2.91 3.27 9.13
N LEU A 63 2.32 2.08 8.97
CA LEU A 63 2.92 0.97 8.22
C LEU A 63 3.11 1.34 6.74
N LEU A 64 2.08 1.92 6.11
CA LEU A 64 2.12 2.36 4.72
C LEU A 64 3.26 3.35 4.46
N HIS A 65 3.45 4.34 5.32
CA HIS A 65 4.54 5.30 5.19
C HIS A 65 5.91 4.63 5.30
N SER A 66 6.12 3.76 6.29
CA SER A 66 7.38 3.02 6.44
C SER A 66 7.69 2.18 5.21
N THR A 67 6.71 1.41 4.72
CA THR A 67 6.89 0.58 3.52
C THR A 67 7.16 1.45 2.29
N LEU A 68 6.43 2.54 2.08
CA LEU A 68 6.69 3.44 0.96
C LEU A 68 8.08 4.08 1.01
N ASP A 69 8.56 4.47 2.19
CA ASP A 69 9.90 5.02 2.37
C ASP A 69 10.98 3.98 2.07
N GLU A 70 10.79 2.72 2.50
CA GLU A 70 11.69 1.60 2.19
C GLU A 70 11.72 1.32 0.67
N ILE A 71 10.55 1.25 0.04
CA ILE A 71 10.42 1.08 -1.41
C ILE A 71 11.12 2.22 -2.16
N ALA A 72 10.86 3.47 -1.76
CA ALA A 72 11.46 4.65 -2.38
C ALA A 72 12.99 4.63 -2.22
N PHE A 73 13.50 4.29 -1.03
CA PHE A 73 14.93 4.15 -0.80
C PHE A 73 15.56 3.11 -1.72
N ILE A 74 14.94 1.93 -1.82
CA ILE A 74 15.43 0.83 -2.68
C ILE A 74 15.46 1.28 -4.15
N LEU A 75 14.37 1.88 -4.64
CA LEU A 75 14.26 2.30 -6.03
C LEU A 75 15.19 3.47 -6.38
N MET A 76 15.37 4.44 -5.49
CA MET A 76 16.28 5.58 -5.72
C MET A 76 17.75 5.18 -5.72
N ASN A 77 18.09 4.06 -5.07
CA ASN A 77 19.45 3.56 -4.97
C ASN A 77 19.72 2.37 -5.90
N SER A 78 18.76 1.94 -6.73
CA SER A 78 18.97 0.81 -7.64
C SER A 78 19.73 1.20 -8.93
N THR A 79 20.41 0.24 -9.55
CA THR A 79 20.93 0.39 -10.92
C THR A 79 19.91 -0.05 -11.96
N ASP A 80 19.97 0.53 -13.16
CA ASP A 80 19.16 0.12 -14.32
C ASP A 80 19.41 -1.31 -14.83
N LYS A 81 20.38 -2.04 -14.26
CA LYS A 81 20.76 -3.40 -14.67
C LYS A 81 19.87 -4.51 -14.09
N ALA A 82 18.58 -4.26 -13.94
CA ALA A 82 17.64 -5.36 -13.76
C ALA A 82 17.56 -6.12 -15.09
N GLU A 83 18.26 -7.26 -15.19
CA GLU A 83 18.10 -8.17 -16.32
C GLU A 83 16.69 -8.76 -16.23
N ILE A 84 15.73 -8.16 -16.95
CA ILE A 84 14.39 -8.73 -17.11
C ILE A 84 14.56 -9.96 -18.01
N LEU A 85 14.93 -11.09 -17.41
CA LEU A 85 14.88 -12.40 -18.03
C LEU A 85 13.40 -12.75 -18.26
N GLY A 86 12.88 -12.28 -19.41
CA GLY A 86 11.62 -12.70 -20.02
C GLY A 86 10.56 -13.17 -19.03
N SER A 87 9.99 -12.27 -18.24
CA SER A 87 8.94 -12.64 -17.32
C SER A 87 7.77 -13.23 -18.13
N LYS A 88 7.49 -14.50 -17.89
CA LYS A 88 6.30 -15.21 -18.41
C LYS A 88 5.01 -14.70 -17.76
N ILE A 89 5.03 -13.52 -17.12
CA ILE A 89 3.88 -12.92 -16.43
C ILE A 89 2.94 -12.24 -17.45
N PHE A 90 3.37 -12.07 -18.70
CA PHE A 90 2.56 -11.53 -19.80
C PHE A 90 2.35 -12.48 -20.99
N ASN A 91 2.37 -13.80 -20.77
CA ASN A 91 1.83 -14.78 -21.75
C ASN A 91 0.56 -15.42 -21.23
#